data_AF-A0A966VT43-F1
#
_entry.id   AF-A0A966VT43-F1
#
_cell.length_a   1.000
_cell.length_b   1.000
_cell.length_c   1.000
_cell.angle_alpha   90.00
_cell.angle_beta   90.00
_cell.angle_gamma   90.00
#
_symmetry.space_group_name_H-M   'P 1'
#
loop_
_entity.id
_entity.type
_entity.pdbx_description
1 polymer ?
#
loop_
_entity_poly.entity_id
_entity_poly.type
_entity_poly.pdbx_seq_one_letter_code
_entity_poly.pdbx_strand_id
1 'polypeptide(L)'
;MDTKKLPKVANINVLPNTDANQKEIVSSDEENTQHNKNDTKKVAKTFSCKKCNYTSFNSYNYKKHLATDKHKDSKKLPKVANLFLCKCGKMYKYKSGLYKHKNTCTFNQSEPSVLEGDTNKELISYLIKENTEIKQILIEQNKNMLEMSKNVGNNNNNTNNNNFNLQFFLNNTCKDALNIMDFVSQLSLTLNDLEETSRLGFVEGITKIVMNGLNKLDKINRPLHCSDVKREVMYIKDN
;
A
#
# COMPACT_ATOMS: atom_id res chain seq x y z
N MET A 1 39.16 29.16 -23.84
CA MET A 1 38.61 29.32 -22.48
C MET A 1 37.16 28.89 -22.55
N ASP A 2 36.92 27.59 -22.46
CA ASP A 2 35.60 27.01 -22.69
C ASP A 2 34.75 27.14 -21.41
N THR A 3 33.67 27.91 -21.53
CA THR A 3 32.64 28.04 -20.52
C THR A 3 31.94 26.69 -20.36
N LYS A 4 32.30 25.94 -19.31
CA LYS A 4 31.58 24.72 -18.90
C LYS A 4 30.13 25.09 -18.57
N LYS A 5 29.23 24.68 -19.46
CA LYS A 5 27.78 24.76 -19.30
C LYS A 5 27.38 23.95 -18.06
N LEU A 6 26.73 24.60 -17.09
CA LEU A 6 26.10 23.95 -15.95
C LEU A 6 25.11 22.86 -16.44
N PRO A 7 25.07 21.67 -15.81
CA PRO A 7 24.12 20.63 -16.20
C PRO A 7 22.69 21.10 -15.94
N LYS A 8 21.80 20.80 -16.89
CA LYS A 8 20.37 21.10 -16.77
C LYS A 8 19.77 20.14 -15.75
N VAL A 9 18.82 20.66 -14.97
CA VAL A 9 18.11 19.92 -13.90
C VAL A 9 17.39 18.73 -14.54
N ALA A 10 17.69 17.52 -14.06
CA ALA A 10 17.05 16.28 -14.50
C ALA A 10 15.55 16.31 -14.17
N ASN A 11 14.71 15.83 -15.09
CA ASN A 11 13.27 15.74 -14.89
C ASN A 11 12.96 14.59 -13.91
N ILE A 12 12.46 14.94 -12.72
CA ILE A 12 12.02 13.99 -11.71
C ILE A 12 10.58 13.59 -12.04
N ASN A 13 10.38 12.35 -12.45
CA ASN A 13 9.05 11.78 -12.61
C ASN A 13 8.65 11.10 -11.29
N VAL A 14 7.83 11.80 -10.50
CA VAL A 14 7.17 11.22 -9.31
C VAL A 14 5.93 10.47 -9.79
N LEU A 15 5.79 9.20 -9.39
CA LEU A 15 4.58 8.43 -9.66
C LEU A 15 3.41 8.98 -8.82
N PRO A 16 2.18 9.06 -9.35
CA PRO A 16 1.07 9.65 -8.62
C PRO A 16 0.69 8.80 -7.40
N ASN A 17 0.72 9.44 -6.23
CA ASN A 17 0.27 8.89 -4.95
C ASN A 17 -1.19 9.25 -4.68
N THR A 18 -1.96 8.25 -4.27
CA THR A 18 -3.24 8.42 -3.58
C THR A 18 -3.04 8.17 -2.08
N ASP A 19 -3.70 9.02 -1.28
CA ASP A 19 -3.93 8.95 0.16
C ASP A 19 -3.04 9.83 1.06
N ALA A 20 -3.52 11.06 1.22
CA ALA A 20 -3.19 11.96 2.31
C ALA A 20 -3.82 11.50 3.63
N ASN A 21 -3.04 11.47 4.71
CA ASN A 21 -3.55 11.91 6.00
C ASN A 21 -2.42 12.39 6.93
N GLN A 22 -2.40 13.70 7.16
CA GLN A 22 -1.59 14.39 8.17
C GLN A 22 -2.14 14.11 9.57
N LYS A 23 -1.25 14.00 10.57
CA LYS A 23 -1.37 14.86 11.76
C LYS A 23 -0.12 14.93 12.61
N GLU A 24 0.09 16.15 13.08
CA GLU A 24 1.26 16.74 13.71
C GLU A 24 1.43 16.41 15.20
N ILE A 25 2.66 16.68 15.61
CA ILE A 25 3.28 16.80 16.92
C ILE A 25 2.60 17.88 17.79
N VAL A 26 2.44 17.67 19.10
CA VAL A 26 2.50 18.78 20.08
C VAL A 26 3.18 18.34 21.38
N SER A 27 4.08 19.22 21.81
CA SER A 27 4.98 19.29 22.95
C SER A 27 4.34 19.27 24.34
N SER A 28 5.16 18.86 25.30
CA SER A 28 4.97 18.96 26.74
C SER A 28 5.65 20.22 27.27
N ASP A 29 4.87 21.16 27.81
CA ASP A 29 5.39 22.18 28.73
C ASP A 29 4.56 22.14 30.02
N GLU A 30 5.21 21.71 31.10
CA GLU A 30 4.81 22.00 32.47
C GLU A 30 5.46 23.32 32.85
N GLU A 31 4.70 24.27 33.41
CA GLU A 31 5.26 25.12 34.46
C GLU A 31 4.16 25.67 35.39
N ASN A 32 4.56 25.72 36.66
CA ASN A 32 3.77 25.79 37.87
C ASN A 32 3.94 27.19 38.48
N THR A 33 2.85 27.90 38.79
CA THR A 33 2.93 29.22 39.43
C THR A 33 2.77 29.15 40.95
N GLN A 34 3.65 29.88 41.63
CA GLN A 34 3.81 30.02 43.08
C GLN A 34 2.62 30.67 43.81
N HIS A 35 2.55 30.37 45.11
CA HIS A 35 1.60 30.85 46.13
C HIS A 35 1.51 32.39 46.28
N ASN A 36 0.29 32.90 46.49
CA ASN A 36 0.04 33.89 47.55
C ASN A 36 -1.41 33.83 48.10
N LYS A 37 -1.56 34.09 49.40
CA LYS A 37 -2.77 33.90 50.23
C LYS A 37 -3.74 35.09 50.11
N ASN A 38 -5.05 34.83 50.12
CA ASN A 38 -6.05 35.43 51.05
C ASN A 38 -7.49 35.07 50.66
N ASP A 39 -8.34 35.00 51.68
CA ASP A 39 -9.70 34.42 51.72
C ASP A 39 -10.62 34.74 50.54
N THR A 40 -11.17 33.69 49.91
CA THR A 40 -12.57 33.63 49.48
C THR A 40 -12.91 32.19 49.06
N LYS A 41 -14.04 31.68 49.57
CA LYS A 41 -14.84 30.51 49.12
C LYS A 41 -14.05 29.41 48.38
N LYS A 42 -13.85 28.26 49.04
CA LYS A 42 -13.25 27.03 48.49
C LYS A 42 -13.85 26.69 47.11
N VAL A 43 -13.26 27.20 46.04
CA VAL A 43 -13.74 27.02 44.67
C VAL A 43 -13.57 25.54 44.35
N ALA A 44 -14.68 24.84 44.18
CA ALA A 44 -14.65 23.41 43.88
C ALA A 44 -13.86 23.21 42.57
N LYS A 45 -12.75 22.47 42.65
CA LYS A 45 -11.89 22.20 41.49
C LYS A 45 -12.74 21.45 40.45
N THR A 46 -12.97 22.09 39.31
CA THR A 46 -13.78 21.53 38.23
C THR A 46 -12.88 20.76 37.28
N PHE A 47 -13.24 19.52 37.00
CA PHE A 47 -12.58 18.62 36.08
C PHE A 47 -13.45 18.51 34.82
N SER A 48 -12.98 19.06 33.71
CA SER A 48 -13.65 19.00 32.40
C SER A 48 -12.91 18.04 31.48
N CYS A 49 -13.66 17.20 30.80
CA CYS A 49 -13.11 16.29 29.82
C CYS A 49 -12.82 17.01 28.49
N LYS A 50 -11.65 16.80 27.88
CA LYS A 50 -11.30 17.40 26.58
C LYS A 50 -11.95 16.70 25.38
N LYS A 51 -12.27 15.41 25.52
CA LYS A 51 -12.84 14.58 24.44
C LYS A 51 -14.38 14.55 24.40
N CYS A 52 -15.06 15.08 25.43
CA CYS A 52 -16.52 15.17 25.46
C CYS A 52 -16.98 16.24 26.45
N ASN A 53 -18.26 16.62 26.42
CA ASN A 53 -18.81 17.71 27.24
C ASN A 53 -19.09 17.34 28.72
N TYR A 54 -18.33 16.38 29.27
CA TYR A 54 -18.48 15.97 30.67
C TYR A 54 -17.67 16.87 31.61
N THR A 55 -18.33 17.43 32.63
CA THR A 55 -17.70 18.20 33.70
C THR A 55 -18.06 17.60 35.07
N SER A 56 -17.12 17.61 36.00
CA SER A 56 -17.31 17.09 37.35
C SER A 56 -16.51 17.89 38.36
N PHE A 57 -17.03 18.08 39.56
CA PHE A 57 -16.30 18.72 40.66
C PHE A 57 -15.57 17.71 41.55
N ASN A 58 -15.67 16.41 41.24
CA ASN A 58 -15.09 15.32 42.02
C ASN A 58 -14.09 14.52 41.16
N SER A 59 -12.83 14.49 41.63
CA SER A 59 -11.72 13.79 40.97
C SER A 59 -11.98 12.28 40.81
N TYR A 60 -12.63 11.63 41.77
CA TYR A 60 -12.95 10.20 41.69
C TYR A 60 -13.93 9.91 40.55
N ASN A 61 -14.99 10.71 40.43
CA ASN A 61 -15.97 10.58 39.36
C ASN A 61 -15.36 10.90 37.99
N TYR A 62 -14.47 11.90 37.93
CA TYR A 62 -13.74 12.23 36.71
C TYR A 62 -12.80 11.10 36.26
N LYS A 63 -12.03 10.50 37.18
CA LYS A 63 -11.20 9.32 36.89
C LYS A 63 -12.06 8.13 36.44
N LYS A 64 -13.20 7.90 37.09
CA LYS A 64 -14.16 6.85 36.68
C LYS A 64 -14.72 7.11 35.28
N HIS A 65 -15.04 8.36 34.95
CA HIS A 65 -15.47 8.78 33.62
C HIS A 65 -14.42 8.46 32.55
N LEU A 66 -13.16 8.86 32.76
CA LEU A 66 -12.04 8.54 31.86
C LEU A 66 -11.82 7.03 31.73
N ALA A 67 -12.17 6.26 32.77
CA ALA A 67 -12.04 4.81 32.77
C ALA A 67 -13.17 4.06 32.04
N THR A 68 -14.25 4.74 31.65
CA THR A 68 -15.38 4.11 30.95
C THR A 68 -15.04 3.72 29.52
N ASP A 69 -15.63 2.63 29.04
CA ASP A 69 -15.41 2.14 27.68
C ASP A 69 -15.82 3.16 26.60
N LYS A 70 -16.82 4.00 26.90
CA LYS A 70 -17.23 5.11 26.01
C LYS A 70 -16.12 6.16 25.86
N HIS A 71 -15.22 6.27 26.83
CA HIS A 71 -14.17 7.29 26.86
C HIS A 71 -12.77 6.76 26.48
N LYS A 72 -12.55 5.46 26.66
CA LYS A 72 -11.28 4.79 26.35
C LYS A 72 -11.04 4.51 24.86
N ASP A 73 -11.85 5.07 23.94
CA ASP A 73 -11.77 4.80 22.49
C ASP A 73 -11.56 3.31 22.16
N SER A 74 -12.08 2.43 23.02
CA SER A 74 -12.01 1.01 22.78
C SER A 74 -13.06 0.74 21.71
N LYS A 75 -12.61 0.51 20.47
CA LYS A 75 -13.41 -0.02 19.38
C LYS A 75 -14.08 -1.32 19.84
N LYS A 76 -15.20 -1.22 20.56
CA LYS A 76 -16.11 -2.33 20.74
C LYS A 76 -16.68 -2.57 19.36
N LEU A 77 -16.19 -3.61 18.67
CA LEU A 77 -16.95 -4.18 17.57
C LEU A 77 -18.37 -4.41 18.12
N PRO A 78 -19.42 -3.94 17.43
CA PRO A 78 -20.78 -4.18 17.88
C PRO A 78 -20.91 -5.70 18.06
N LYS A 79 -21.43 -6.14 19.22
CA LYS A 79 -21.79 -7.55 19.44
C LYS A 79 -22.59 -7.98 18.22
N VAL A 80 -22.01 -8.82 17.37
CA VAL A 80 -22.70 -9.40 16.23
C VAL A 80 -23.89 -10.14 16.82
N ALA A 81 -25.09 -9.63 16.62
CA ALA A 81 -26.28 -10.38 16.96
C ALA A 81 -26.20 -11.69 16.18
N ASN A 82 -26.35 -12.84 16.86
CA ASN A 82 -26.45 -14.13 16.19
C ASN A 82 -27.69 -14.10 15.30
N LEU A 83 -27.51 -13.69 14.05
CA LEU A 83 -28.56 -13.61 13.04
C LEU A 83 -28.79 -15.00 12.46
N PHE A 84 -30.05 -15.34 12.27
CA PHE A 84 -30.47 -16.61 11.69
C PHE A 84 -30.69 -16.42 10.19
N LEU A 85 -29.84 -17.04 9.38
CA LEU A 85 -29.88 -16.98 7.92
C LEU A 85 -30.82 -18.05 7.34
N CYS A 86 -31.71 -17.64 6.44
CA CYS A 86 -32.44 -18.54 5.58
C CYS A 86 -31.64 -18.81 4.29
N LYS A 87 -31.83 -19.98 3.68
CA LYS A 87 -31.18 -20.36 2.42
C LYS A 87 -31.48 -19.40 1.26
N CYS A 88 -32.58 -18.65 1.33
CA CYS A 88 -32.91 -17.57 0.39
C CYS A 88 -32.08 -16.29 0.57
N GLY A 89 -31.18 -16.24 1.55
CA GLY A 89 -30.36 -15.06 1.88
C GLY A 89 -30.95 -14.13 2.94
N LYS A 90 -32.23 -14.29 3.34
CA LYS A 90 -32.86 -13.42 4.36
C LYS A 90 -32.36 -13.72 5.77
N MET A 91 -32.06 -12.68 6.54
CA MET A 91 -31.54 -12.76 7.91
C MET A 91 -32.59 -12.35 8.94
N TYR A 92 -32.62 -13.03 10.08
CA TYR A 92 -33.58 -12.80 11.14
C TYR A 92 -32.91 -12.68 12.50
N LYS A 93 -33.37 -11.75 13.34
CA LYS A 93 -32.86 -11.54 14.70
C LYS A 93 -33.16 -12.70 15.66
N TYR A 94 -34.25 -13.44 15.42
CA TYR A 94 -34.71 -14.53 16.29
C TYR A 94 -35.07 -15.77 15.49
N LYS A 95 -34.90 -16.96 16.09
CA LYS A 95 -35.30 -18.25 15.48
C LYS A 95 -36.77 -18.28 15.07
N SER A 96 -37.65 -17.66 15.86
CA SER A 96 -39.08 -17.57 15.58
C SER A 96 -39.38 -16.81 14.28
N GLY A 97 -38.61 -15.75 13.99
CA GLY A 97 -38.72 -15.01 12.72
C GLY A 97 -38.30 -15.87 11.53
N LEU A 98 -37.18 -16.59 11.65
CA LEU A 98 -36.74 -17.54 10.63
C LEU A 98 -37.77 -18.66 10.42
N TYR A 99 -38.39 -19.18 11.49
CA TYR A 99 -39.39 -20.25 11.40
C TYR A 99 -40.63 -19.81 10.63
N LYS A 100 -41.20 -18.65 10.96
CA LYS A 100 -42.33 -18.09 10.22
C LYS A 100 -42.00 -17.89 8.75
N HIS A 101 -40.81 -17.35 8.48
CA HIS A 101 -40.35 -17.16 7.13
C HIS A 101 -40.17 -18.48 6.36
N LYS A 102 -39.60 -19.52 6.97
CA LYS A 102 -39.42 -20.83 6.32
C LYS A 102 -40.74 -21.40 5.80
N ASN A 103 -41.83 -21.21 6.54
CA ASN A 103 -43.17 -21.69 6.16
C ASN A 103 -43.79 -20.91 5.00
N THR A 104 -43.27 -19.71 4.68
CA THR A 104 -43.73 -18.87 3.56
C THR A 104 -42.62 -18.60 2.55
N CYS A 105 -41.48 -19.29 2.64
CA CYS A 105 -40.33 -19.03 1.80
C CYS A 105 -40.53 -19.77 0.48
N THR A 106 -40.60 -19.02 -0.62
CA THR A 106 -40.74 -19.56 -1.98
C THR A 106 -39.40 -19.98 -2.59
N PHE A 107 -38.30 -19.84 -1.85
CA PHE A 107 -36.98 -20.28 -2.29
C PHE A 107 -36.87 -21.80 -2.17
N ASN A 108 -37.18 -22.48 -3.26
CA ASN A 108 -36.96 -23.92 -3.41
C ASN A 108 -35.47 -24.16 -3.65
N GLN A 109 -34.82 -24.87 -2.73
CA GLN A 109 -33.66 -25.66 -3.13
C GLN A 109 -34.20 -26.81 -3.97
N SER A 110 -34.06 -26.74 -5.28
CA SER A 110 -33.65 -27.96 -5.96
C SER A 110 -32.21 -28.21 -5.49
N GLU A 111 -32.03 -29.21 -4.62
CA GLU A 111 -30.78 -29.99 -4.65
C GLU A 111 -30.42 -30.22 -6.13
N PRO A 112 -29.15 -30.12 -6.55
CA PRO A 112 -28.79 -30.57 -7.89
C PRO A 112 -29.04 -32.08 -7.94
N SER A 113 -30.26 -32.46 -8.33
CA SER A 113 -30.52 -33.78 -8.86
C SER A 113 -29.61 -33.90 -10.06
N VAL A 114 -28.66 -34.84 -10.00
CA VAL A 114 -27.96 -35.34 -11.18
C VAL A 114 -29.05 -35.93 -12.07
N LEU A 115 -29.64 -35.08 -12.90
CA LEU A 115 -30.45 -35.48 -14.04
C LEU A 115 -29.45 -35.77 -15.14
N GLU A 116 -29.23 -37.05 -15.41
CA GLU A 116 -28.62 -37.51 -16.64
C GLU A 116 -29.51 -37.10 -17.81
N GLY A 117 -29.34 -35.86 -18.26
CA GLY A 117 -30.04 -35.28 -19.41
C GLY A 117 -29.07 -35.14 -20.57
N ASP A 118 -29.45 -35.72 -21.72
CA ASP A 118 -28.73 -35.73 -23.00
C ASP A 118 -28.19 -34.36 -23.45
N THR A 119 -28.78 -33.26 -22.96
CA THR A 119 -28.37 -31.88 -23.26
C THR A 119 -26.94 -31.54 -22.86
N ASN A 120 -26.37 -32.20 -21.83
CA ASN A 120 -24.97 -31.95 -21.44
C ASN A 120 -23.97 -32.65 -22.35
N LYS A 121 -24.33 -33.76 -23.01
CA LYS A 121 -23.43 -34.47 -23.93
C LYS A 121 -23.11 -33.64 -25.18
N GLU A 122 -24.10 -32.93 -25.72
CA GLU A 122 -23.89 -32.08 -26.90
C GLU A 122 -22.96 -30.90 -26.60
N LEU A 123 -23.17 -30.22 -25.47
CA LEU A 123 -22.29 -29.12 -25.03
C LEU A 123 -20.88 -29.62 -24.72
N ILE A 124 -20.74 -30.76 -24.05
CA ILE A 124 -19.43 -31.37 -23.77
C ILE A 124 -18.75 -31.79 -25.09
N SER A 125 -19.49 -32.37 -26.03
CA SER A 125 -18.96 -32.75 -27.35
C SER A 125 -18.50 -31.52 -28.16
N TYR A 126 -19.28 -30.44 -28.13
CA TYR A 126 -18.91 -29.16 -28.74
C TYR A 126 -17.63 -28.57 -28.11
N LEU A 127 -17.54 -28.53 -26.78
CA LEU A 127 -16.35 -28.03 -26.08
C LEU A 127 -15.11 -28.88 -26.33
N ILE A 128 -15.25 -30.21 -26.42
CA ILE A 128 -14.16 -31.11 -26.79
C ILE A 128 -13.71 -30.82 -28.22
N LYS A 129 -14.66 -30.62 -29.15
CA LYS A 129 -14.35 -30.29 -30.55
C LYS A 129 -13.60 -28.96 -30.67
N GLU A 130 -14.09 -27.91 -30.02
CA GLU A 130 -13.43 -26.59 -30.00
C GLU A 130 -12.01 -26.68 -29.40
N ASN A 131 -11.84 -27.45 -28.31
CA ASN A 131 -10.52 -27.70 -27.73
C ASN A 131 -9.59 -28.48 -28.67
N THR A 132 -10.11 -29.43 -29.45
CA THR A 132 -9.30 -30.15 -30.45
C THR A 132 -8.88 -29.23 -31.61
N GLU A 133 -9.76 -28.33 -32.05
CA GLU A 133 -9.47 -27.35 -33.11
C GLU A 133 -8.41 -26.35 -32.63
N ILE A 134 -8.55 -25.80 -31.42
CA ILE A 134 -7.53 -24.93 -30.79
C ILE A 134 -6.18 -25.65 -30.71
N LYS A 135 -6.16 -26.91 -30.28
CA LYS A 135 -4.94 -27.71 -30.20
C LYS A 135 -4.30 -27.91 -31.58
N GLN A 136 -5.09 -28.14 -32.62
CA GLN A 136 -4.57 -28.27 -33.98
C GLN A 136 -3.98 -26.96 -34.48
N ILE A 137 -4.66 -25.83 -34.29
CA ILE A 137 -4.15 -24.50 -34.66
C ILE A 137 -2.83 -24.20 -33.96
N LEU A 138 -2.69 -24.54 -32.68
CA LEU A 138 -1.43 -24.35 -31.93
C LEU A 138 -0.29 -25.22 -32.48
N ILE A 139 -0.58 -26.47 -32.86
CA ILE A 139 0.41 -27.36 -33.46
C ILE A 139 0.82 -26.85 -34.85
N GLU A 140 -0.13 -26.40 -35.66
CA GLU A 140 0.08 -25.81 -36.99
C GLU A 140 0.94 -24.54 -36.89
N GLN A 141 0.61 -23.64 -35.97
CA GLN A 141 1.38 -22.42 -35.72
C GLN A 141 2.81 -22.72 -35.27
N ASN A 142 3.00 -23.71 -34.40
CA ASN A 142 4.33 -24.14 -33.97
C ASN A 142 5.15 -24.77 -35.10
N LYS A 143 4.51 -25.55 -35.99
CA LYS A 143 5.17 -26.07 -37.20
C LYS A 143 5.56 -24.95 -38.15
N ASN A 144 4.66 -24.01 -38.43
CA ASN A 144 4.96 -22.83 -39.27
C ASN A 144 6.07 -21.96 -38.67
N MET A 145 6.11 -21.78 -37.34
CA MET A 145 7.19 -21.06 -36.65
C MET A 145 8.53 -21.78 -36.77
N LEU A 146 8.54 -23.11 -36.67
CA LEU A 146 9.74 -23.93 -36.84
C LEU A 146 10.24 -23.96 -38.29
N GLU A 147 9.33 -24.01 -39.28
CA GLU A 147 9.67 -23.94 -40.70
C GLU A 147 10.19 -22.54 -41.08
N MET A 148 9.57 -21.47 -40.57
CA MET A 148 10.07 -20.10 -40.73
C MET A 148 11.48 -19.97 -40.14
N SER A 149 11.76 -20.57 -38.98
CA SER A 149 13.08 -20.58 -38.36
C SER A 149 14.14 -21.34 -39.17
N LYS A 150 13.76 -22.35 -39.95
CA LYS A 150 14.68 -23.13 -40.80
C LYS A 150 15.05 -22.40 -42.10
N ASN A 151 14.18 -21.51 -42.58
CA ASN A 151 14.42 -20.70 -43.78
C ASN A 151 15.15 -19.37 -43.49
N VAL A 152 15.44 -19.05 -42.23
CA VAL A 152 16.36 -17.95 -41.83
C VAL A 152 17.81 -18.44 -41.92
N GLY A 153 18.17 -18.96 -43.08
CA GLY A 153 19.53 -19.32 -43.44
C GLY A 153 19.89 -18.58 -44.71
N ASN A 154 20.42 -17.36 -44.55
CA ASN A 154 21.48 -16.72 -45.36
C ASN A 154 21.33 -15.18 -45.40
N ASN A 155 21.36 -14.51 -44.25
CA ASN A 155 21.83 -13.12 -44.16
C ASN A 155 22.31 -12.85 -42.72
N ASN A 156 23.62 -12.84 -42.52
CA ASN A 156 24.23 -12.52 -41.22
C ASN A 156 24.09 -11.02 -40.95
N ASN A 157 22.97 -10.64 -40.34
CA ASN A 157 22.84 -9.46 -39.50
C ASN A 157 21.82 -9.78 -38.40
N ASN A 158 22.21 -10.65 -37.47
CA ASN A 158 21.43 -10.88 -36.26
C ASN A 158 21.58 -9.67 -35.34
N THR A 159 20.78 -8.62 -35.58
CA THR A 159 20.52 -7.59 -34.58
C THR A 159 19.54 -8.18 -33.58
N ASN A 160 20.09 -8.87 -32.58
CA ASN A 160 19.34 -9.40 -31.46
C ASN A 160 18.85 -8.21 -30.62
N ASN A 161 17.70 -7.62 -30.97
CA ASN A 161 17.11 -6.50 -30.25
C ASN A 161 16.44 -7.03 -28.97
N ASN A 162 17.25 -7.38 -27.97
CA ASN A 162 16.79 -7.67 -26.62
C ASN A 162 16.37 -6.33 -25.98
N ASN A 163 15.13 -5.92 -26.24
CA ASN A 163 14.61 -4.66 -25.73
C ASN A 163 14.44 -4.80 -24.20
N PHE A 164 15.32 -4.15 -23.44
CA PHE A 164 15.29 -4.18 -21.98
C PHE A 164 14.01 -3.51 -21.47
N ASN A 165 13.13 -4.29 -20.82
CA ASN A 165 11.94 -3.75 -20.18
C ASN A 165 12.28 -3.29 -18.76
N LEU A 166 12.47 -1.97 -18.61
CA LEU A 166 12.78 -1.36 -17.33
C LEU A 166 11.67 -1.61 -16.28
N GLN A 167 10.39 -1.51 -16.66
CA GLN A 167 9.29 -1.69 -15.72
C GLN A 167 9.30 -3.11 -15.13
N PHE A 168 9.64 -4.10 -15.94
CA PHE A 168 9.78 -5.48 -15.49
C PHE A 168 10.95 -5.64 -14.50
N PHE A 169 12.09 -5.00 -14.77
CA PHE A 169 13.23 -5.00 -13.85
C PHE A 169 12.89 -4.32 -12.51
N LEU A 170 12.27 -3.14 -12.55
CA LEU A 170 11.88 -2.42 -11.34
C LEU A 170 10.90 -3.24 -10.48
N ASN A 171 9.88 -3.85 -11.12
CA ASN A 171 8.83 -4.59 -10.41
C ASN A 171 9.29 -5.94 -9.85
N ASN A 172 10.22 -6.65 -10.51
CA ASN A 172 10.64 -7.99 -10.10
C ASN A 172 11.98 -8.03 -9.39
N THR A 173 12.94 -7.19 -9.79
CA THR A 173 14.30 -7.20 -9.25
C THR A 173 14.49 -6.15 -8.15
N CYS A 174 13.83 -4.99 -8.27
CA CYS A 174 13.91 -3.88 -7.30
C CYS A 174 12.63 -3.76 -6.45
N LYS A 175 11.84 -4.83 -6.38
CA LYS A 175 10.56 -4.84 -5.65
C LYS A 175 10.72 -4.35 -4.20
N ASP A 176 11.77 -4.81 -3.54
CA ASP A 176 12.05 -4.55 -2.13
C ASP A 176 13.02 -3.37 -1.92
N ALA A 177 13.25 -2.54 -2.96
CA ALA A 177 14.02 -1.32 -2.81
C ALA A 177 13.42 -0.42 -1.72
N LEU A 178 14.27 0.31 -1.00
CA LEU A 178 13.82 1.27 0.00
C LEU A 178 13.04 2.41 -0.66
N ASN A 179 12.05 2.92 0.04
CA ASN A 179 11.44 4.21 -0.30
C ASN A 179 12.46 5.32 -0.01
N ILE A 180 12.49 6.36 -0.85
CA ILE A 180 13.33 7.54 -0.67
C ILE A 180 13.17 8.18 0.71
N MET A 181 11.95 8.21 1.28
CA MET A 181 11.72 8.77 2.60
C MET A 181 12.31 7.91 3.73
N ASP A 182 12.19 6.59 3.61
CA ASP A 182 12.79 5.65 4.55
C ASP A 182 14.32 5.71 4.47
N PHE A 183 14.86 5.81 3.26
CA PHE A 183 16.29 5.99 3.05
C PHE A 183 16.81 7.26 3.72
N VAL A 184 16.16 8.41 3.48
CA VAL A 184 16.57 9.69 4.09
C VAL A 184 16.49 9.63 5.62
N SER A 185 15.45 8.98 6.16
CA SER A 185 15.29 8.81 7.61
C SER A 185 16.36 7.94 8.25
N GLN A 186 16.98 7.04 7.48
CA GLN A 186 18.07 6.16 7.93
C GLN A 186 19.47 6.77 7.75
N LEU A 187 19.58 7.93 7.10
CA LEU A 187 20.88 8.60 6.94
C LEU A 187 21.39 9.06 8.31
N SER A 188 22.53 8.48 8.72
CA SER A 188 23.27 8.92 9.91
C SER A 188 24.25 10.02 9.52
N LEU A 189 24.02 11.23 10.04
CA LEU A 189 24.91 12.37 9.86
C LEU A 189 26.00 12.35 10.93
N THR A 190 27.24 12.53 10.51
CA THR A 190 28.40 12.65 11.41
C THR A 190 28.94 14.09 11.44
N LEU A 191 29.73 14.42 12.47
CA LEU A 191 30.40 15.73 12.53
C LEU A 191 31.35 15.94 11.34
N ASN A 192 31.98 14.87 10.86
CA ASN A 192 32.84 14.92 9.67
C ASN A 192 32.05 15.28 8.40
N ASP A 193 30.81 14.81 8.28
CA ASP A 193 29.95 15.20 7.14
C ASP A 193 29.61 16.70 7.16
N LEU A 194 29.44 17.27 8.36
CA LEU A 194 29.19 18.71 8.53
C LEU A 194 30.44 19.54 8.19
N GLU A 195 31.61 19.12 8.68
CA GLU A 195 32.90 19.77 8.37
C GLU A 195 33.18 19.74 6.86
N GLU A 196 32.97 18.59 6.22
CA GLU A 196 33.10 18.43 4.78
C GLU A 196 32.09 19.28 4.01
N THR A 197 30.85 19.37 4.48
CA THR A 197 29.83 20.25 3.87
C THR A 197 30.22 21.73 4.00
N SER A 198 30.82 22.14 5.12
CA SER A 198 31.35 23.50 5.29
C SER A 198 32.51 23.78 4.34
N ARG A 199 33.36 22.77 4.07
CA ARG A 199 34.55 22.91 3.22
C ARG A 199 34.22 22.87 1.72
N LEU A 200 33.35 21.96 1.30
CA LEU A 200 32.98 21.70 -0.09
C LEU A 200 31.79 22.55 -0.55
N GLY A 201 31.03 23.11 0.39
CA GLY A 201 29.78 23.82 0.14
C GLY A 201 28.57 22.89 0.18
N PHE A 202 27.38 23.49 0.29
CA PHE A 202 26.13 22.78 0.54
C PHE A 202 25.82 21.70 -0.52
N VAL A 203 25.87 22.04 -1.80
CA VAL A 203 25.50 21.10 -2.88
C VAL A 203 26.41 19.88 -2.88
N GLU A 204 27.73 20.09 -2.86
CA GLU A 204 28.71 19.00 -2.92
C GLU A 204 28.71 18.17 -1.63
N GLY A 205 28.59 18.83 -0.47
CA GLY A 205 28.51 18.18 0.84
C GLY A 205 27.30 17.26 0.96
N ILE A 206 26.10 17.78 0.66
CA ILE A 206 24.86 16.98 0.67
C ILE A 206 24.93 15.87 -0.37
N THR A 207 25.45 16.13 -1.57
CA THR A 207 25.65 15.10 -2.60
C THR A 207 26.51 13.96 -2.07
N LYS A 208 27.62 14.28 -1.39
CA LYS A 208 28.53 13.29 -0.80
C LYS A 208 27.84 12.47 0.30
N ILE A 209 27.06 13.10 1.17
CA ILE A 209 26.29 12.42 2.22
C ILE A 209 25.30 11.40 1.61
N VAL A 210 24.53 11.84 0.61
CA VAL A 210 23.56 10.98 -0.09
C VAL A 210 24.27 9.83 -0.81
N MET A 211 25.36 10.10 -1.52
CA MET A 211 26.15 9.07 -2.21
C MET A 211 26.75 8.06 -1.25
N ASN A 212 27.28 8.51 -0.11
CA ASN A 212 27.78 7.61 0.94
C ASN A 212 26.67 6.71 1.50
N GLY A 213 25.47 7.26 1.70
CA GLY A 213 24.29 6.48 2.08
C GLY A 213 23.92 5.43 1.05
N LEU A 214 23.83 5.82 -0.24
CA LEU A 214 23.49 4.89 -1.32
C LEU A 214 24.54 3.79 -1.52
N ASN A 215 25.82 4.10 -1.31
CA ASN A 215 26.92 3.15 -1.46
C ASN A 215 26.95 2.07 -0.37
N LYS A 216 26.27 2.29 0.76
CA LYS A 216 26.06 1.26 1.80
C LYS A 216 24.97 0.26 1.43
N LEU A 217 24.19 0.53 0.38
CA LEU A 217 23.10 -0.32 -0.10
C LEU A 217 23.49 -1.03 -1.40
N ASP A 218 23.05 -2.29 -1.52
CA ASP A 218 23.08 -3.01 -2.79
C ASP A 218 22.28 -2.28 -3.86
N LYS A 219 22.75 -2.35 -5.11
CA LYS A 219 22.16 -1.60 -6.23
C LYS A 219 20.65 -1.81 -6.36
N ILE A 220 20.16 -3.02 -6.15
CA ILE A 220 18.74 -3.39 -6.27
C ILE A 220 17.87 -2.83 -5.14
N ASN A 221 18.49 -2.45 -4.02
CA ASN A 221 17.79 -1.98 -2.82
C ASN A 221 17.77 -0.44 -2.72
N ARG A 222 18.44 0.25 -3.64
CA ARG A 222 18.55 1.71 -3.63
C ARG A 222 17.20 2.33 -4.00
N PRO A 223 16.81 3.45 -3.36
CA PRO A 223 15.59 4.17 -3.72
C PRO A 223 15.66 4.85 -5.10
N LEU A 224 16.85 4.92 -5.70
CA LEU A 224 17.16 5.68 -6.91
C LEU A 224 17.81 4.78 -7.96
N HIS A 225 17.22 4.75 -9.16
CA HIS A 225 17.73 4.01 -10.31
C HIS A 225 17.82 4.88 -11.56
N CYS A 226 18.91 4.74 -12.31
CA CYS A 226 19.09 5.38 -13.61
C CYS A 226 19.21 4.29 -14.68
N SER A 227 18.29 4.28 -15.64
CA SER A 227 18.27 3.32 -16.74
C SER A 227 18.83 3.88 -18.05
N ASP A 228 18.81 5.21 -18.21
CA ASP A 228 19.28 5.87 -19.43
C ASP A 228 19.91 7.24 -19.11
N VAL A 229 21.26 7.24 -19.06
CA VAL A 229 22.07 8.45 -18.83
C VAL A 229 21.87 9.49 -19.94
N LYS A 230 21.59 9.08 -21.17
CA LYS A 230 21.41 10.01 -22.30
C LYS A 230 20.09 10.77 -22.21
N ARG A 231 19.08 10.17 -21.58
CA ARG A 231 17.76 10.78 -21.38
C ARG A 231 17.68 11.60 -20.10
N GLU A 232 18.71 11.54 -19.24
CA GLU A 232 18.75 12.23 -17.95
C GLU A 232 17.51 11.92 -17.08
N VAL A 233 16.98 10.69 -17.17
CA VAL A 233 15.82 10.22 -16.42
C VAL A 233 16.26 9.38 -15.22
N MET A 234 15.75 9.73 -14.04
CA MET A 234 15.94 8.99 -12.81
C MET A 234 14.61 8.48 -12.28
N TYR A 235 14.58 7.24 -11.81
CA TYR A 235 13.44 6.59 -11.20
C TYR A 235 13.62 6.58 -9.69
N ILE A 236 12.60 7.03 -8.97
CA ILE A 236 12.59 7.15 -7.51
C ILE A 236 11.44 6.32 -6.97
N LYS A 237 11.72 5.48 -5.97
CA LYS A 237 10.67 4.77 -5.22
C LYS A 237 10.17 5.66 -4.08
N ASP A 238 8.89 6.00 -4.12
CA ASP A 238 8.25 6.97 -3.20
C ASP A 238 7.20 6.34 -2.26
N ASN A 239 6.90 5.04 -2.40
CA ASN A 239 6.05 4.25 -1.49
C ASN A 239 6.45 2.78 -1.46
#